data_AF-A0A1H3S402-F1
#
_entry.id   AF-A0A1H3S402-F1
#
_cell.length_a   1.000
_cell.length_b   1.000
_cell.length_c   1.000
_cell.angle_alpha   90.00
_cell.angle_beta   90.00
_cell.angle_gamma   90.00
#
_symmetry.space_group_name_H-M   'P 1'
#
loop_
_entity.id
_entity.type
_entity.pdbx_description
1 polymer ?
#
loop_
_entity_poly.entity_id
_entity_poly.type
_entity_poly.pdbx_seq_one_letter_code
_entity_poly.pdbx_strand_id
1 'polypeptide(L)'
;MDVFLQDFSEAPLDRRGLVEDTLAPLLDAQQANILTDDGSAAVFGVNDVPLESLMFNHIHGDQAWDAIYRVAATGEWAVLPVGGPVCVPSQRLLESIPLELAEAGLVVVTSGAELRAAVVG
;
A
#
# COMPACT_ATOMS: atom_id res chain seq x y z
N MET A 1 6.56 -6.65 9.37
CA MET A 1 6.37 -6.90 7.93
C MET A 1 6.42 -5.55 7.25
N ASP A 2 7.02 -5.51 6.07
CA ASP A 2 7.29 -4.28 5.34
C ASP A 2 6.73 -4.41 3.92
N VAL A 3 6.07 -3.36 3.44
CA VAL A 3 5.47 -3.33 2.10
C VAL A 3 5.74 -2.00 1.40
N PHE A 4 5.89 -2.06 0.09
CA PHE A 4 6.05 -0.89 -0.77
C PHE A 4 4.81 -0.75 -1.66
N LEU A 5 4.28 0.45 -1.81
CA LEU A 5 3.17 0.77 -2.70
C LEU A 5 3.72 1.52 -3.91
N GLN A 6 3.43 1.02 -5.10
CA GLN A 6 3.97 1.57 -6.34
C GLN A 6 2.91 1.70 -7.42
N ASP A 7 2.95 2.83 -8.12
CA ASP A 7 2.27 3.02 -9.39
C ASP A 7 3.15 2.52 -10.53
N PHE A 8 2.61 1.66 -11.39
CA PHE A 8 3.28 1.18 -12.60
C PHE A 8 2.67 1.76 -13.88
N SER A 9 1.71 2.67 -13.78
CA SER A 9 1.15 3.35 -14.94
C SER A 9 2.20 4.26 -15.61
N GLU A 10 2.11 4.41 -16.93
CA GLU A 10 3.03 5.27 -17.71
C GLU A 10 2.90 6.76 -17.40
N ALA A 11 1.80 7.17 -16.74
CA ALA A 11 1.52 8.56 -16.38
C ALA A 11 1.08 8.64 -14.91
N PRO A 12 2.03 8.59 -13.96
CA PRO A 12 1.71 8.63 -12.54
C PRO A 12 0.93 9.89 -12.16
N LEU A 13 -0.15 9.71 -11.42
CA LEU A 13 -0.96 10.80 -10.88
C LEU A 13 -0.38 11.29 -9.55
N ASP A 14 -0.40 12.59 -9.32
CA ASP A 14 -0.17 13.17 -7.99
C ASP A 14 -1.35 12.79 -7.07
N ARG A 15 -1.08 11.94 -6.08
CA ARG A 15 -2.08 11.35 -5.18
C ARG A 15 -2.08 11.95 -3.79
N ARG A 16 -1.45 13.11 -3.58
CA ARG A 16 -1.38 13.75 -2.26
C ARG A 16 -2.74 13.94 -1.60
N GLY A 17 -3.72 14.49 -2.32
CA GLY A 17 -5.07 14.70 -1.76
C GLY A 17 -5.73 13.40 -1.29
N LEU A 18 -5.50 12.30 -2.01
CA LEU A 18 -6.02 10.98 -1.64
C LEU A 18 -5.32 10.40 -0.41
N VAL A 19 -4.00 10.55 -0.34
CA VAL A 19 -3.21 10.12 0.82
C VAL A 19 -3.59 10.94 2.05
N GLU A 20 -3.78 12.25 1.90
CA GLU A 20 -4.29 13.13 2.96
C GLU A 20 -5.67 12.64 3.42
N ASP A 21 -6.63 12.41 2.51
CA ASP A 21 -7.98 11.96 2.88
C ASP A 21 -7.99 10.58 3.57
N THR A 22 -7.09 9.68 3.17
CA THR A 22 -7.10 8.28 3.65
C THR A 22 -6.25 8.08 4.90
N LEU A 23 -5.06 8.68 4.96
CA LEU A 23 -4.08 8.42 6.03
C LEU A 23 -4.01 9.54 7.06
N ALA A 24 -4.35 10.80 6.74
CA ALA A 24 -4.21 11.90 7.71
C ALA A 24 -4.92 11.66 9.05
N PRO A 25 -6.11 11.02 9.11
CA PRO A 25 -6.75 10.71 10.40
C PRO A 25 -5.95 9.72 11.27
N LEU A 26 -5.07 8.94 10.66
CA LEU A 26 -4.27 7.91 11.31
C LEU A 26 -2.83 8.37 11.56
N LEU A 27 -2.36 9.42 10.88
CA LEU A 27 -1.00 9.90 11.03
C LEU A 27 -0.74 10.44 12.44
N ASP A 28 0.42 10.11 12.98
CA ASP A 28 0.93 10.78 14.18
C ASP A 28 1.30 12.25 13.89
N ALA A 29 1.62 13.01 14.95
CA ALA A 29 1.92 14.43 14.82
C ALA A 29 3.16 14.71 13.94
N GLN A 30 4.06 13.73 13.81
CA GLN A 30 5.27 13.77 13.02
C GLN A 30 5.06 13.29 11.58
N GLN A 31 3.88 12.74 11.26
CA GLN A 31 3.56 12.08 10.01
C GLN A 31 4.54 10.95 9.65
N ALA A 32 5.08 10.29 10.66
CA ALA A 32 6.05 9.20 10.52
C ALA A 32 5.41 7.83 10.73
N ASN A 33 4.23 7.78 11.35
CA ASN A 33 3.52 6.54 11.62
C ASN A 33 2.03 6.72 11.36
N ILE A 34 1.37 5.64 10.91
CA ILE A 34 -0.07 5.48 11.10
C ILE A 34 -0.33 4.76 12.43
N LEU A 35 -1.30 5.24 13.19
CA LEU A 35 -1.73 4.72 14.48
C LEU A 35 -3.18 4.24 14.37
N THR A 36 -3.44 3.00 14.77
CA THR A 36 -4.77 2.40 14.80
C THR A 36 -5.10 1.90 16.21
N ASP A 37 -6.35 1.49 16.43
CA ASP A 37 -6.77 1.02 17.76
C ASP A 37 -6.06 -0.27 18.19
N ASP A 38 -5.56 -1.05 17.23
CA ASP A 38 -4.98 -2.38 17.42
C ASP A 38 -3.50 -2.48 17.00
N GLY A 39 -2.88 -1.38 16.58
CA GLY A 39 -1.51 -1.41 16.09
C GLY A 39 -1.04 -0.12 15.43
N SER A 40 -0.04 -0.27 14.57
CA SER A 40 0.67 0.84 13.94
C SER A 40 1.51 0.36 12.77
N ALA A 41 1.91 1.29 11.90
CA ALA A 41 2.98 1.08 10.94
C ALA A 41 3.76 2.38 10.75
N ALA A 42 5.09 2.27 10.63
CA ALA A 42 5.89 3.40 10.16
C ALA A 42 5.58 3.65 8.69
N VAL A 43 5.47 4.92 8.27
CA VAL A 43 5.15 5.28 6.89
C VAL A 43 6.16 6.28 6.35
N PHE A 44 6.60 6.06 5.11
CA PHE A 44 7.52 6.92 4.38
C PHE A 44 6.93 7.31 3.02
N GLY A 45 7.33 8.48 2.52
CA GLY A 45 6.89 9.02 1.24
C GLY A 45 5.63 9.90 1.30
N VAL A 46 4.95 9.99 2.45
CA VAL A 46 3.69 10.77 2.59
C VAL A 46 3.85 12.26 2.28
N ASN A 47 5.07 12.79 2.37
CA ASN A 47 5.40 14.19 2.11
C ASN A 47 6.18 14.40 0.80
N ASP A 48 6.39 13.34 0.01
CA ASP A 48 7.15 13.45 -1.24
C ASP A 48 6.36 14.20 -2.31
N VAL A 49 7.09 14.93 -3.17
CA VAL A 49 6.52 15.72 -4.26
C VAL A 49 7.33 15.48 -5.54
N PRO A 50 6.79 14.75 -6.54
CA PRO A 50 5.47 14.10 -6.55
C PRO A 50 5.38 12.89 -5.61
N LEU A 51 4.17 12.60 -5.11
CA LEU A 51 3.89 11.40 -4.31
C LEU A 51 3.61 10.22 -5.24
N GLU A 52 4.67 9.49 -5.59
CA GLU A 52 4.62 8.37 -6.54
C GLU A 52 4.56 7.00 -5.86
N SER A 53 4.97 6.93 -4.59
CA SER A 53 5.05 5.68 -3.83
C SER A 53 4.93 5.93 -2.33
N LEU A 54 4.62 4.85 -1.60
CA LEU A 54 4.65 4.84 -0.13
C LEU A 54 5.36 3.58 0.35
N MET A 55 6.03 3.66 1.49
CA MET A 55 6.57 2.49 2.17
C MET A 55 5.98 2.40 3.56
N PHE A 56 5.52 1.20 3.94
CA PHE A 56 5.07 0.92 5.29
C PHE A 56 5.95 -0.15 5.92
N ASN A 57 6.52 0.14 7.07
CA ASN A 57 7.40 -0.77 7.80
C ASN A 57 6.81 -1.11 9.17
N HIS A 58 7.27 -2.23 9.72
CA HIS A 58 6.89 -2.66 11.07
C HIS A 58 5.36 -2.69 11.26
N ILE A 59 4.64 -3.23 10.27
CA ILE A 59 3.18 -3.25 10.27
C ILE A 59 2.67 -4.20 11.36
N HIS A 60 1.83 -3.67 12.25
CA HIS A 60 1.16 -4.37 13.33
C HIS A 60 -0.32 -3.97 13.39
N GLY A 61 -1.20 -4.90 13.78
CA GLY A 61 -2.64 -4.67 13.85
C GLY A 61 -3.35 -4.91 12.52
N ASP A 62 -4.58 -5.38 12.56
CA ASP A 62 -5.40 -5.64 11.38
C ASP A 62 -5.90 -4.33 10.75
N GLN A 63 -6.20 -3.31 11.56
CA GLN A 63 -6.64 -2.01 11.03
C GLN A 63 -5.53 -1.27 10.26
N ALA A 64 -4.26 -1.51 10.59
CA ALA A 64 -3.14 -0.96 9.82
C ALA A 64 -3.10 -1.58 8.40
N TRP A 65 -3.35 -2.88 8.28
CA TRP A 65 -3.49 -3.54 6.99
C TRP A 65 -4.70 -3.03 6.20
N ASP A 66 -5.82 -2.75 6.87
CA ASP A 66 -6.99 -2.14 6.23
C ASP A 66 -6.70 -0.72 5.73
N ALA A 67 -5.93 0.08 6.47
CA ALA A 67 -5.49 1.40 6.03
C ALA A 67 -4.59 1.30 4.78
N ILE A 68 -3.61 0.39 4.79
CA ILE A 68 -2.70 0.15 3.66
C ILE A 68 -3.47 -0.32 2.42
N TYR A 69 -4.39 -1.28 2.59
CA TYR A 69 -5.24 -1.73 1.49
C TYR A 69 -6.10 -0.58 0.95
N ARG A 70 -6.75 0.21 1.80
CA ARG A 70 -7.60 1.32 1.35
C ARG A 70 -6.82 2.36 0.56
N VAL A 71 -5.65 2.77 1.02
CA VAL A 71 -4.84 3.75 0.29
C VAL A 71 -4.32 3.17 -1.03
N ALA A 72 -3.92 1.89 -1.05
CA ALA A 72 -3.54 1.21 -2.29
C ALA A 72 -4.70 1.09 -3.28
N ALA A 73 -5.88 0.69 -2.81
CA ALA A 73 -7.07 0.51 -3.64
C ALA A 73 -7.57 1.83 -4.23
N THR A 74 -7.63 2.88 -3.42
CA THR A 74 -8.05 4.21 -3.88
C THR A 74 -7.00 4.79 -4.83
N GLY A 75 -5.72 4.59 -4.51
CA GLY A 75 -4.59 5.10 -5.30
C GLY A 75 -4.27 4.27 -6.54
N GLU A 76 -4.93 3.13 -6.72
CA GLU A 76 -4.57 2.14 -7.75
C GLU A 76 -3.07 1.78 -7.72
N TRP A 77 -2.53 1.55 -6.52
CA TRP A 77 -1.15 1.10 -6.34
C TRP A 77 -1.07 -0.42 -6.20
N ALA A 78 -0.04 -1.00 -6.82
CA ALA A 78 0.40 -2.34 -6.48
C ALA A 78 1.06 -2.34 -5.10
N VAL A 79 0.87 -3.41 -4.34
CA VAL A 79 1.52 -3.63 -3.03
C VAL A 79 2.59 -4.70 -3.21
N LEU A 80 3.84 -4.34 -2.92
CA LEU A 80 5.02 -5.16 -3.06
C LEU A 80 5.56 -5.49 -1.66
N PRO A 81 5.21 -6.65 -1.09
CA PRO A 81 5.71 -7.07 0.20
C PRO A 81 7.14 -7.57 0.10
N VAL A 82 7.94 -7.33 1.14
CA VAL A 82 9.29 -7.91 1.21
C VAL A 82 9.17 -9.43 1.39
N GLY A 83 9.57 -10.19 0.38
CA GLY A 83 9.58 -11.66 0.41
C GLY A 83 8.21 -12.33 0.18
N GLY A 84 7.20 -11.57 -0.27
CA GLY A 84 5.86 -12.07 -0.59
C GLY A 84 5.47 -11.86 -2.06
N PRO A 85 4.29 -12.34 -2.48
CA PRO A 85 3.78 -12.10 -3.82
C PRO A 85 3.37 -10.64 -4.02
N VAL A 86 3.42 -10.14 -5.25
CA VAL A 86 2.88 -8.82 -5.57
C VAL A 86 1.35 -8.89 -5.47
N CYS A 87 0.78 -7.98 -4.68
CA CYS A 87 -0.65 -7.89 -4.46
C CYS A 87 -1.23 -6.69 -5.20
N VAL A 88 -2.37 -6.85 -5.86
CA VAL A 88 -3.07 -5.76 -6.53
C VAL A 88 -4.50 -5.61 -5.99
N PRO A 89 -4.98 -4.40 -5.71
CA PRO A 89 -6.32 -4.17 -5.16
C PRO A 89 -7.44 -4.29 -6.21
N SER A 90 -7.11 -4.41 -7.50
CA SER A 90 -8.08 -4.57 -8.58
C SER A 90 -7.48 -5.33 -9.77
N GLN A 91 -8.33 -5.99 -10.54
CA GLN A 91 -7.91 -6.67 -11.78
C GLN A 91 -7.42 -5.71 -12.85
N ARG A 92 -7.82 -4.43 -12.81
CA ARG A 92 -7.41 -3.43 -13.82
C ARG A 92 -5.90 -3.18 -13.79
N LEU A 93 -5.29 -3.29 -12.62
CA LEU A 93 -3.85 -3.08 -12.47
C LEU A 93 -3.01 -4.19 -13.09
N LEU A 94 -3.57 -5.38 -13.32
CA LEU A 94 -2.83 -6.52 -13.86
C LEU A 94 -2.15 -6.21 -15.20
N GLU A 95 -2.78 -5.38 -16.04
CA GLU A 95 -2.24 -4.99 -17.35
C GLU A 95 -1.08 -4.00 -17.25
N SER A 96 -0.99 -3.24 -16.15
CA SER A 96 0.10 -2.31 -15.88
C SER A 96 1.29 -2.92 -15.15
N ILE A 97 1.16 -4.13 -14.59
CA ILE A 97 2.25 -4.76 -13.86
C ILE A 97 3.35 -5.21 -14.84
N PRO A 98 4.62 -4.87 -14.58
CA PRO A 98 5.75 -5.39 -15.37
C PRO A 98 5.74 -6.91 -15.46
N LEU A 99 6.10 -7.45 -16.63
CA LEU A 99 6.03 -8.88 -16.90
C LEU A 99 6.83 -9.70 -15.89
N GLU A 100 7.99 -9.20 -15.47
CA GLU A 100 8.87 -9.87 -14.50
C GLU A 100 8.19 -10.06 -13.13
N LEU A 101 7.38 -9.09 -12.71
CA LEU A 101 6.59 -9.17 -11.48
C LEU A 101 5.35 -10.05 -11.68
N ALA A 102 4.75 -10.00 -12.87
CA ALA A 102 3.60 -10.84 -13.20
C ALA A 102 3.97 -12.33 -13.17
N GLU A 103 5.13 -12.70 -13.71
CA GLU A 103 5.64 -14.07 -13.72
C GLU A 103 6.02 -14.60 -12.33
N ALA A 104 6.41 -13.71 -11.41
CA ALA A 104 6.71 -14.06 -10.01
C ALA A 104 5.46 -14.41 -9.19
N GLY A 105 4.27 -14.13 -9.71
CA GLY A 105 2.98 -14.42 -9.08
C GLY A 105 2.27 -13.16 -8.59
N LEU A 106 1.03 -13.01 -9.04
CA LEU A 106 0.14 -11.91 -8.66
C LEU A 106 -1.03 -12.43 -7.85
N VAL A 107 -1.37 -11.70 -6.79
CA VAL A 107 -2.56 -11.96 -5.98
C VAL A 107 -3.47 -10.75 -6.05
N VAL A 108 -4.70 -10.94 -6.51
CA VAL A 108 -5.73 -9.90 -6.42
C VAL A 108 -6.32 -9.96 -5.01
N VAL A 109 -6.31 -8.84 -4.30
CA VAL A 109 -6.86 -8.72 -2.94
C VAL A 109 -7.97 -7.68 -2.90
N THR A 110 -8.98 -7.91 -2.07
CA THR A 110 -10.18 -7.08 -1.97
C THR A 110 -10.40 -6.50 -0.56
N SER A 111 -9.47 -6.77 0.36
CA SER A 111 -9.48 -6.23 1.73
C SER A 111 -8.09 -6.22 2.35
N GLY A 112 -7.93 -5.49 3.46
CA GLY A 112 -6.70 -5.53 4.27
C GLY A 112 -6.44 -6.91 4.89
N ALA A 113 -7.50 -7.62 5.28
CA ALA A 113 -7.39 -9.00 5.77
C ALA A 113 -6.82 -9.97 4.71
N GLU A 114 -7.30 -9.88 3.46
CA GLU A 114 -6.76 -10.67 2.35
C GLU A 114 -5.31 -10.28 2.03
N LEU A 115 -5.01 -8.99 2.02
CA LEU A 115 -3.65 -8.49 1.85
C LEU A 115 -2.72 -9.06 2.93
N ARG A 116 -3.11 -8.98 4.21
CA ARG A 116 -2.34 -9.55 5.31
C ARG A 116 -2.13 -11.05 5.15
N ALA A 117 -3.18 -11.80 4.81
CA ALA A 117 -3.11 -13.24 4.63
C ALA A 117 -2.17 -13.65 3.48
N ALA A 118 -2.18 -12.90 2.37
CA ALA A 118 -1.30 -13.15 1.23
C ALA A 118 0.19 -12.91 1.55
N VAL A 119 0.47 -12.02 2.50
CA VAL A 119 1.82 -11.53 2.79
C VAL A 119 2.47 -12.19 4.01
N VAL A 120 1.67 -12.53 5.02
CA VAL A 120 2.14 -13.06 6.32
C VAL A 120 1.92 -14.57 6.43
N GLY A 121 1.29 -15.20 5.43
CA GLY A 121 0.97 -16.63 5.39
C GLY A 121 2.16 -17.57 5.41
#